data_AF-A0A7Y2XGU9-F1
#
_entry.id   AF-A0A7Y2XGU9-F1
#
_cell.length_a   1.000
_cell.length_b   1.000
_cell.length_c   1.000
_cell.angle_alpha   90.00
_cell.angle_beta   90.00
_cell.angle_gamma   90.00
#
_symmetry.space_group_name_H-M   'P 1'
#
loop_
_entity.id
_entity.type
_entity.pdbx_description
1 polymer ?
#
loop_
_entity_poly.entity_id
_entity_poly.type
_entity_poly.pdbx_seq_one_letter_code
_entity_poly.pdbx_strand_id
1 'polypeptide(L)'
;MPVDRHRESQVQLSEEQIGSEMVGDSAVAPGNDPVCTYLIENDRLKSADLKRAQNYRDQHGGDLVSLLVRLGLVSERDVAEAEAGLLDLDLLRT
;
A
#
# COMPACT_ATOMS: atom_id res chain seq x y z
N MET A 1 51.56 26.49 32.00
CA MET A 1 50.79 27.49 31.24
C MET A 1 49.72 26.76 30.43
N PRO A 2 48.44 27.17 30.55
CA PRO A 2 47.23 26.48 30.07
C PRO A 2 46.82 26.94 28.66
N VAL A 3 45.87 26.24 28.02
CA VAL A 3 44.58 26.83 27.61
C VAL A 3 43.60 25.72 27.23
N ASP A 4 42.52 25.66 28.00
CA ASP A 4 41.23 25.06 27.67
C ASP A 4 40.74 25.42 26.26
N ARG A 5 40.12 24.45 25.59
CA ARG A 5 38.92 24.70 24.78
C ARG A 5 37.86 23.65 25.12
N HIS A 6 36.98 24.05 26.04
CA HIS A 6 35.52 23.95 25.93
C HIS A 6 34.99 23.19 24.70
N ARG A 7 34.18 22.14 24.95
CA ARG A 7 32.69 22.18 24.82
C ARG A 7 32.32 22.03 23.32
N GLU A 8 31.65 20.99 22.86
CA GLU A 8 30.26 20.63 23.17
C GLU A 8 29.94 19.22 22.68
N SER A 9 29.08 18.55 23.44
CA SER A 9 28.33 17.37 23.03
C SER A 9 27.69 17.58 21.66
N GLN A 10 27.89 16.62 20.75
CA GLN A 10 26.89 16.33 19.74
C GLN A 10 26.54 14.85 19.83
N VAL A 11 25.60 14.57 20.72
CA VAL A 11 24.69 13.43 20.60
C VAL A 11 23.88 13.66 19.32
N GLN A 12 24.38 13.13 18.20
CA GLN A 12 23.56 13.03 16.99
C GLN A 12 22.86 11.66 17.05
N LEU A 13 21.77 11.62 17.81
CA LEU A 13 20.69 10.65 17.58
C LEU A 13 20.25 10.81 16.13
N SER A 14 20.74 9.94 15.25
CA SER A 14 20.21 9.80 13.90
C SER A 14 19.06 8.83 13.98
N GLU A 15 17.89 9.41 14.25
CA GLU A 15 16.58 9.08 13.70
C GLU A 15 16.48 7.69 13.07
N GLU A 16 15.91 6.78 13.86
CA GLU A 16 14.96 5.76 13.45
C GLU A 16 14.60 5.83 11.96
N GLN A 17 15.41 5.15 11.13
CA GLN A 17 14.95 4.73 9.80
C GLN A 17 13.94 3.61 10.04
N ILE A 18 12.70 4.00 10.39
CA ILE A 18 11.52 3.26 10.01
C ILE A 18 11.51 3.28 8.48
N GLY A 19 12.24 2.31 7.91
CA GLY A 19 12.28 2.05 6.50
C GLY A 19 10.84 1.96 6.03
N SER A 20 10.47 2.92 5.20
CA SER A 20 9.26 2.92 4.41
C SER A 20 9.09 1.51 3.85
N GLU A 21 8.16 0.76 4.43
CA GLU A 21 7.66 -0.48 3.84
C GLU A 21 6.86 -0.05 2.61
N MET A 22 7.60 0.23 1.54
CA MET A 22 7.08 0.29 0.18
C MET A 22 6.77 -1.14 -0.24
N VAL A 23 5.78 -1.76 0.42
CA VAL A 23 5.18 -3.01 0.00
C VAL A 23 4.12 -2.64 -1.02
N GLY A 24 4.55 -2.66 -2.28
CA GLY A 24 3.69 -2.31 -3.41
C GLY A 24 4.45 -2.33 -4.73
N ASP A 25 5.44 -3.20 -4.89
CA ASP A 25 5.96 -3.56 -6.21
C ASP A 25 5.57 -5.00 -6.53
N SER A 26 4.25 -5.24 -6.59
CA SER A 26 3.77 -6.35 -7.41
C SER A 26 3.73 -5.84 -8.84
N ALA A 27 4.87 -5.90 -9.51
CA ALA A 27 4.98 -5.80 -10.97
C ALA A 27 4.28 -7.00 -11.64
N VAL A 28 2.98 -7.15 -11.39
CA VAL A 28 2.08 -7.99 -12.16
C VAL A 28 1.80 -7.21 -13.42
N ALA A 29 2.00 -7.86 -14.57
CA ALA A 29 1.75 -7.28 -15.89
C ALA A 29 0.45 -6.45 -15.89
N PRO A 30 0.41 -5.30 -16.61
CA PRO A 30 -0.76 -4.42 -16.68
C PRO A 30 -1.91 -5.18 -17.35
N GLY A 31 -2.68 -5.91 -16.57
CA GLY A 31 -3.63 -6.86 -17.13
C GLY A 31 -4.49 -7.55 -16.09
N ASN A 32 -3.92 -8.12 -15.02
CA ASN A 32 -4.76 -8.81 -14.06
C ASN A 32 -4.13 -8.93 -12.67
N ASP A 33 -4.42 -7.97 -11.82
CA ASP A 33 -4.13 -8.08 -10.40
C ASP A 33 -5.08 -9.13 -9.78
N PRO A 34 -4.56 -10.10 -9.00
CA PRO A 34 -5.37 -11.18 -8.45
C PRO A 34 -6.39 -10.67 -7.43
N VAL A 35 -6.07 -9.62 -6.66
CA VAL A 35 -6.98 -9.00 -5.69
C VAL A 35 -8.16 -8.37 -6.45
N CYS A 36 -7.89 -7.64 -7.53
CA CYS A 36 -8.92 -7.07 -8.38
C CYS A 36 -9.84 -8.13 -9.01
N THR A 37 -9.28 -9.27 -9.41
CA THR A 37 -10.04 -10.40 -9.96
C THR A 37 -10.97 -10.98 -8.89
N TYR A 38 -10.44 -11.28 -7.71
CA TYR A 38 -11.20 -11.79 -6.58
C TYR A 38 -12.35 -10.85 -6.20
N LEU A 39 -12.10 -9.55 -6.16
CA LEU A 39 -13.13 -8.55 -5.84
C LEU A 39 -14.26 -8.52 -6.87
N ILE A 40 -13.98 -8.75 -8.16
CA ILE A 40 -15.00 -8.86 -9.20
C ILE A 40 -15.81 -10.14 -9.05
N GLU A 41 -15.14 -11.27 -8.82
CA GLU A 41 -15.79 -12.59 -8.66
C GLU A 41 -16.72 -12.62 -7.44
N ASN A 42 -16.41 -11.85 -6.40
CA ASN A 42 -17.22 -11.73 -5.18
C ASN A 42 -18.22 -10.55 -5.20
N ASP A 43 -18.46 -9.92 -6.36
CA ASP A 43 -19.38 -8.77 -6.55
C ASP A 43 -19.04 -7.52 -5.71
N ARG A 44 -17.79 -7.39 -5.25
CA ARG A 44 -17.31 -6.28 -4.40
C ARG A 44 -16.73 -5.13 -5.20
N LEU A 45 -16.33 -5.40 -6.44
CA LEU A 45 -15.85 -4.40 -7.39
C LEU A 45 -16.50 -4.63 -8.74
N LYS A 46 -17.02 -3.56 -9.34
CA LYS A 46 -17.56 -3.62 -10.71
C LYS A 46 -16.42 -3.48 -11.72
N SER A 47 -16.53 -4.23 -12.82
CA SER A 47 -15.57 -4.14 -13.94
C SER A 47 -15.46 -2.74 -14.55
N ALA A 48 -16.54 -1.96 -14.54
CA ALA A 48 -16.55 -0.56 -14.98
C ALA A 48 -15.73 0.35 -14.04
N ASP A 49 -15.81 0.10 -12.73
CA ASP A 49 -15.09 0.86 -11.72
C ASP A 49 -13.60 0.50 -11.72
N LEU A 50 -13.26 -0.78 -11.94
CA LEU A 50 -11.89 -1.23 -12.19
C LEU A 50 -11.26 -0.47 -13.37
N LYS A 51 -11.95 -0.40 -14.52
CA LYS A 51 -11.46 0.34 -15.69
C LYS A 51 -11.25 1.82 -15.38
N ARG A 52 -12.14 2.44 -14.59
CA ARG A 52 -11.99 3.83 -14.16
C ARG A 52 -10.74 4.01 -13.30
N ALA A 53 -10.50 3.12 -12.34
CA ALA A 53 -9.33 3.16 -11.48
C ALA A 53 -8.02 2.91 -12.26
N GLN A 54 -8.02 1.99 -13.23
CA GLN A 54 -6.89 1.75 -14.12
C GLN A 54 -6.56 2.99 -14.95
N ASN A 55 -7.55 3.61 -15.59
CA ASN A 55 -7.34 4.85 -16.34
C ASN A 55 -6.81 5.99 -15.46
N TYR A 56 -7.28 6.06 -14.20
CA TYR A 56 -6.81 7.05 -13.24
C TYR A 56 -5.34 6.80 -12.86
N ARG A 57 -4.99 5.55 -12.56
CA ARG A 57 -3.62 5.12 -12.31
C ARG A 57 -2.72 5.40 -13.51
N ASP A 58 -3.17 5.16 -14.73
CA ASP A 58 -2.34 5.36 -15.92
C ASP A 58 -2.04 6.86 -16.16
N GLN A 59 -2.90 7.77 -15.67
CA GLN A 59 -2.71 9.22 -15.75
C GLN A 59 -1.91 9.80 -14.58
N HIS A 60 -2.11 9.28 -13.36
CA HIS A 60 -1.55 9.86 -12.13
C HIS A 60 -0.48 8.99 -11.45
N GLY A 61 -0.27 7.76 -11.94
CA GLY A 61 0.55 6.74 -11.31
C GLY A 61 -0.03 6.18 -10.02
N GLY A 62 0.77 5.35 -9.36
CA GLY A 62 0.48 4.79 -8.04
C GLY A 62 -0.04 3.35 -8.06
N ASP A 63 -0.29 2.83 -6.86
CA ASP A 63 -0.81 1.48 -6.66
C ASP A 63 -2.33 1.41 -6.89
N LEU A 64 -2.79 0.41 -7.66
CA LEU A 64 -4.18 0.26 -8.07
C LEU A 64 -5.10 -0.06 -6.88
N VAL A 65 -4.69 -0.98 -6.02
CA VAL A 65 -5.50 -1.42 -4.86
C VAL A 65 -5.68 -0.27 -3.88
N SER A 66 -4.59 0.44 -3.59
CA SER A 66 -4.60 1.65 -2.77
C SER A 66 -5.46 2.77 -3.38
N LEU A 67 -5.50 2.89 -4.71
CA LEU A 67 -6.36 3.85 -5.39
C LEU A 67 -7.84 3.45 -5.29
N LEU A 68 -8.18 2.17 -5.43
CA LEU A 68 -9.56 1.68 -5.30
C LEU A 68 -10.16 2.03 -3.94
N VAL A 69 -9.39 1.85 -2.86
CA VAL A 69 -9.78 2.22 -1.50
C VAL A 69 -9.97 3.72 -1.35
N ARG A 70 -8.99 4.52 -1.79
CA ARG A 70 -9.02 5.99 -1.69
C ARG A 70 -10.16 6.62 -2.50
N LEU A 71 -10.52 6.02 -3.63
CA LEU A 71 -11.65 6.45 -4.45
C LEU A 71 -13.00 5.98 -3.89
N GLY A 72 -13.01 5.18 -2.82
CA GLY A 72 -14.23 4.63 -2.20
C GLY A 72 -14.93 3.58 -3.07
N LEU A 73 -14.22 2.98 -4.02
CA LEU A 73 -14.77 1.95 -4.91
C LEU A 73 -14.79 0.56 -4.24
N VAL A 74 -13.93 0.37 -3.24
CA VAL A 74 -13.75 -0.85 -2.45
C VAL A 74 -13.42 -0.43 -1.02
N SER A 75 -13.92 -1.13 0.00
CA SER A 75 -13.51 -0.84 1.38
C SER A 75 -12.18 -1.52 1.73
N GLU A 76 -11.45 -1.00 2.73
CA GLU A 76 -10.22 -1.63 3.23
C GLU A 76 -10.48 -3.06 3.70
N ARG A 77 -11.63 -3.29 4.33
CA ARG A 77 -12.07 -4.61 4.74
C ARG A 77 -12.24 -5.54 3.53
N ASP A 78 -12.74 -5.02 2.42
CA ASP A 78 -12.93 -5.82 1.22
C ASP A 78 -11.62 -6.27 0.60
N VAL A 79 -10.63 -5.38 0.58
CA VAL A 79 -9.27 -5.70 0.16
C VAL A 79 -8.66 -6.75 1.10
N ALA A 80 -8.76 -6.56 2.42
CA ALA A 80 -8.21 -7.49 3.38
C ALA A 80 -8.83 -8.90 3.26
N GLU A 81 -10.14 -9.00 3.08
CA GLU A 81 -10.82 -10.28 2.84
C GLU A 81 -10.40 -10.91 1.49
N ALA A 82 -10.11 -10.11 0.47
CA ALA A 82 -9.61 -10.62 -0.81
C ALA A 82 -8.18 -11.16 -0.71
N GLU A 83 -7.29 -10.43 -0.04
CA GLU A 83 -5.92 -10.87 0.19
C GLU A 83 -5.87 -12.13 1.08
N ALA A 84 -6.67 -12.16 2.15
CA ALA A 84 -6.81 -13.33 3.01
C ALA A 84 -7.29 -14.57 2.22
N GLY A 85 -8.32 -14.40 1.36
CA GLY A 85 -8.83 -15.48 0.50
C GLY A 85 -7.81 -15.98 -0.53
N LEU A 86 -6.99 -15.10 -1.09
CA LEU A 86 -5.94 -15.46 -2.06
C LEU A 86 -4.76 -16.19 -1.40
N LEU A 87 -4.46 -15.85 -0.15
CA LEU A 87 -3.35 -16.43 0.60
C LEU A 87 -3.77 -17.64 1.46
N ASP A 88 -5.05 -18.00 1.45
CA ASP A 88 -5.64 -19.03 2.32
C ASP A 88 -5.33 -18.78 3.82
N LEU A 89 -5.46 -17.51 4.22
CA LEU A 89 -5.22 -17.06 5.59
C LEU A 89 -6.55 -16.68 6.26
N ASP A 90 -6.62 -16.91 7.57
CA ASP A 90 -7.75 -16.44 8.38
C ASP A 90 -7.68 -14.94 8.60
N LEU A 91 -8.77 -14.23 8.27
CA LEU A 91 -8.88 -12.81 8.57
C LEU A 91 -9.30 -12.60 10.04
N LEU A 92 -8.38 -12.07 10.86
CA LEU A 92 -8.64 -11.78 12.27
C LEU A 92 -9.39 -10.45 12.43
N ARG A 93 -10.37 -10.42 13.35
CA ARG A 93 -10.95 -9.17 13.86
C ARG A 93 -10.27 -8.77 15.15
N THR A 94 -9.90 -7.50 15.25
CA THR A 94 -9.39 -6.85 16.47
C THR A 94 -10.53 -6.42 17.38
#